data_AF-A0A3C1YIZ1-F1
#
_entry.id   AF-A0A3C1YIZ1-F1
#
_cell.length_a   1.000
_cell.length_b   1.000
_cell.length_c   1.000
_cell.angle_alpha   90.00
_cell.angle_beta   90.00
_cell.angle_gamma   90.00
#
_symmetry.space_group_name_H-M   'P 1'
#
loop_
_entity.id
_entity.type
_entity.pdbx_description
1 polymer ?
#
loop_
_entity_poly.entity_id
_entity_poly.type
_entity_poly.pdbx_seq_one_letter_code
_entity_poly.pdbx_strand_id
1 'polypeptide(L)'
;MNSNYSQFSVNLYGELEKLSPVLSKGRCRIFYKYGNRNGSYISDEFAEKLISTLPYTPVKGIYDEESQDYTDHGTERDLGRIYGIVPENPNFAWETHLDEDGIQRVYACCDVYIFTAIYKEAA
;
A
#
# COMPACT_ATOMS: atom_id res chain seq x y z
N MET A 1 -23.85 -1.92 -16.64
CA MET A 1 -22.42 -2.18 -16.92
C MET A 1 -21.77 -2.52 -15.59
N ASN A 2 -21.46 -3.80 -15.36
CA ASN A 2 -20.82 -4.23 -14.11
C ASN A 2 -19.33 -3.93 -14.19
N SER A 3 -18.91 -2.84 -13.57
CA SER A 3 -17.50 -2.60 -13.35
C SER A 3 -17.07 -3.32 -12.07
N ASN A 4 -16.53 -4.53 -12.24
CA ASN A 4 -15.82 -5.22 -11.16
C ASN A 4 -14.48 -4.49 -10.95
N TYR A 5 -14.45 -3.49 -10.07
CA TYR A 5 -13.24 -2.79 -9.70
C TYR A 5 -12.58 -3.49 -8.50
N SER A 6 -11.44 -4.13 -8.72
CA SER A 6 -10.54 -4.57 -7.65
C SER A 6 -9.68 -3.38 -7.21
N GLN A 7 -10.24 -2.51 -6.35
CA GLN A 7 -9.47 -1.47 -5.67
C GLN A 7 -8.68 -2.09 -4.51
N PHE A 8 -7.38 -1.77 -4.43
CA PHE A 8 -6.51 -2.09 -3.30
C PHE A 8 -6.13 -0.79 -2.61
N SER A 9 -6.21 -0.74 -1.28
CA SER A 9 -5.75 0.40 -0.49
C SER A 9 -4.38 0.08 0.13
N VAL A 10 -3.39 0.88 -0.23
CA VAL A 10 -2.04 0.82 0.32
C VAL A 10 -2.00 1.80 1.49
N ASN A 11 -1.87 1.29 2.72
CA ASN A 11 -1.82 2.14 3.91
C ASN A 11 -0.48 1.97 4.62
N LEU A 12 0.33 3.03 4.62
CA LEU A 12 1.50 3.12 5.49
C LEU A 12 1.05 3.17 6.96
N TYR A 13 1.81 2.56 7.85
CA TYR A 13 1.54 2.59 9.29
C TYR A 13 2.83 2.48 10.10
N GLY A 14 2.76 2.93 11.36
CA GLY A 14 3.92 3.06 12.23
C GLY A 14 4.72 4.34 11.95
N GLU A 15 5.87 4.47 12.62
CA GLU A 15 6.79 5.58 12.39
C GLU A 15 7.76 5.25 11.24
N LEU A 16 8.03 6.23 10.39
CA LEU A 16 9.04 6.09 9.33
C LEU A 16 10.45 6.09 9.92
N GLU A 17 11.23 5.07 9.57
CA GLU A 17 12.65 4.98 9.92
C GLU A 17 13.49 5.64 8.83
N LYS A 18 14.35 6.60 9.19
CA LYS A 18 15.23 7.23 8.21
C LYS A 18 16.27 6.22 7.70
N LEU A 19 16.23 5.90 6.40
CA LEU A 19 17.15 4.95 5.78
C LEU A 19 18.36 5.66 5.15
N SER A 20 18.13 6.83 4.54
CA SER A 20 19.17 7.65 3.92
C SER A 20 18.78 9.13 3.95
N PRO A 21 19.62 10.06 3.46
CA PRO A 21 19.21 11.45 3.27
C PRO A 21 18.00 11.63 2.34
N VAL A 22 17.70 10.65 1.50
CA VAL A 22 16.62 10.72 0.48
C VAL A 22 15.43 9.82 0.81
N LEU A 23 15.69 8.71 1.51
CA LEU A 23 14.72 7.64 1.72
C LEU A 23 14.39 7.48 3.21
N SER A 24 13.11 7.28 3.48
CA SER A 24 12.64 6.68 4.72
C SER A 24 12.07 5.30 4.45
N LYS A 25 12.22 4.38 5.40
CA LYS A 25 11.62 3.07 5.42
C LYS A 25 10.30 3.14 6.19
N GLY A 26 9.25 2.59 5.62
CA GLY A 26 7.94 2.44 6.26
C GLY A 26 7.45 1.00 6.19
N ARG A 27 6.33 0.75 6.89
CA ARG A 27 5.60 -0.52 6.84
C ARG A 27 4.25 -0.27 6.18
N CYS A 28 3.85 -1.17 5.28
CA CYS A 28 2.66 -0.99 4.46
C CYS A 28 1.70 -2.17 4.55
N ARG A 29 0.42 -1.90 4.80
CA ARG A 29 -0.71 -2.84 4.63
C ARG A 29 -1.16 -2.83 3.17
N ILE A 30 -1.26 -3.99 2.54
CA ILE A 30 -1.55 -4.09 1.10
C ILE A 30 -2.95 -4.65 0.84
N PHE A 31 -3.25 -5.85 1.36
CA PHE A 31 -4.55 -6.50 1.22
C PHE A 31 -4.77 -7.54 2.32
N TYR A 32 -6.00 -7.99 2.52
CA TYR A 32 -6.31 -9.19 3.31
C TYR A 32 -7.02 -10.22 2.42
N LYS A 33 -6.96 -11.49 2.80
CA LYS A 33 -7.56 -12.58 2.03
C LYS A 33 -9.08 -12.61 2.18
N TYR A 34 -9.73 -13.31 1.27
CA TYR A 34 -11.16 -13.60 1.23
C TYR A 34 -12.02 -12.37 0.94
N GLY A 35 -13.23 -12.31 1.49
CA GLY A 35 -14.22 -11.29 1.18
C GLY A 35 -13.81 -9.92 1.71
N ASN A 36 -13.53 -9.00 0.80
CA ASN A 36 -13.20 -7.62 1.09
C ASN A 36 -14.46 -6.74 1.14
N ARG A 37 -14.38 -5.59 1.84
CA ARG A 37 -15.48 -4.62 1.95
C ARG A 37 -16.00 -4.10 0.61
N ASN A 38 -15.14 -4.02 -0.40
CA ASN A 38 -15.51 -3.60 -1.75
C ASN A 38 -16.13 -4.73 -2.60
N GLY A 39 -16.43 -5.90 -2.00
CA GLY A 39 -17.01 -7.05 -2.68
C GLY A 39 -16.02 -7.90 -3.47
N SER A 40 -14.73 -7.54 -3.50
CA SER A 40 -13.70 -8.41 -4.09
C SER A 40 -13.40 -9.61 -3.19
N TYR A 41 -12.86 -10.68 -3.78
CA TYR A 41 -12.44 -11.87 -3.06
C TYR A 41 -11.02 -12.28 -3.47
N ILE A 42 -10.12 -12.40 -2.48
CA ILE A 42 -8.73 -12.77 -2.71
C ILE A 42 -8.51 -14.20 -2.18
N SER A 43 -8.37 -15.16 -3.08
CA SER A 43 -8.03 -16.54 -2.71
C SER A 43 -6.58 -16.67 -2.24
N ASP A 44 -6.27 -17.76 -1.55
CA ASP A 44 -4.89 -18.08 -1.16
C ASP A 44 -3.94 -18.14 -2.37
N GLU A 45 -4.35 -18.82 -3.46
CA GLU A 45 -3.57 -18.91 -4.69
C GLU A 45 -3.32 -17.54 -5.34
N PHE A 46 -4.33 -16.66 -5.35
CA PHE A 46 -4.17 -15.32 -5.91
C PHE A 46 -3.29 -14.44 -5.01
N ALA A 47 -3.44 -14.58 -3.68
CA ALA A 47 -2.59 -13.89 -2.72
C ALA A 47 -1.10 -14.26 -2.91
N GLU A 48 -0.78 -15.54 -3.09
CA GLU A 48 0.59 -15.99 -3.34
C GLU A 48 1.18 -15.37 -4.61
N LYS A 49 0.38 -15.28 -5.69
CA LYS A 49 0.79 -14.61 -6.93
C LYS A 49 1.06 -13.11 -6.70
N LEU A 50 0.18 -12.41 -5.98
CA LEU A 50 0.38 -10.99 -5.63
C LEU A 50 1.64 -10.78 -4.77
N ILE A 51 1.86 -11.66 -3.79
CA ILE A 51 3.03 -11.56 -2.91
C ILE A 51 4.32 -11.78 -3.71
N SER A 52 4.30 -12.70 -4.67
CA SER A 52 5.46 -12.96 -5.53
C SER A 52 5.90 -11.76 -6.38
N THR A 53 5.01 -10.79 -6.60
CA THR A 53 5.29 -9.60 -7.41
C THR A 53 5.77 -8.41 -6.57
N LEU A 54 5.86 -8.53 -5.24
CA LEU A 54 6.16 -7.39 -4.36
C LEU A 54 7.50 -6.70 -4.65
N PRO A 55 8.64 -7.41 -4.79
CA PRO A 55 9.93 -6.75 -4.96
C PRO A 55 9.93 -5.73 -6.10
N TYR A 56 10.42 -4.52 -5.82
CA TYR A 56 10.48 -3.39 -6.76
C TYR A 56 9.14 -2.87 -7.28
N THR A 57 8.01 -3.28 -6.69
CA THR A 57 6.71 -2.68 -7.00
C THR A 57 6.70 -1.20 -6.57
N PRO A 58 6.25 -0.27 -7.44
CA PRO A 58 6.17 1.13 -7.09
C PRO A 58 5.07 1.40 -6.07
N VAL A 59 5.36 2.26 -5.09
CA VAL A 59 4.35 2.86 -4.22
C VAL A 59 3.84 4.12 -4.90
N LYS A 60 2.53 4.17 -5.16
CA LYS A 60 1.88 5.20 -5.97
C LYS A 60 0.59 5.67 -5.31
N GLY A 61 0.32 6.97 -5.34
CA GLY A 61 -0.94 7.58 -4.93
C GLY A 61 -1.24 8.84 -5.73
N ILE A 62 -2.47 9.33 -5.64
CA ILE A 62 -2.89 10.60 -6.24
C ILE A 62 -2.63 11.70 -5.22
N TYR A 63 -1.83 12.69 -5.60
CA TYR A 63 -1.59 13.87 -4.77
C TYR A 63 -2.84 14.74 -4.74
N ASP A 64 -3.33 15.03 -3.54
CA ASP A 64 -4.48 15.88 -3.30
C ASP A 64 -4.02 17.26 -2.83
N GLU A 65 -4.35 18.30 -3.60
CA GLU A 65 -3.87 19.66 -3.32
C GLU A 65 -4.49 20.28 -2.07
N GLU A 66 -5.69 19.86 -1.68
CA GLU A 66 -6.42 20.40 -0.53
C GLU A 66 -5.81 19.91 0.79
N SER A 67 -5.59 18.61 0.90
CA SER A 67 -4.95 17.97 2.06
C SER A 67 -3.42 18.08 2.05
N GLN A 68 -2.82 18.42 0.91
CA GLN A 68 -1.37 18.39 0.67
C GLN A 68 -0.75 17.02 0.96
N ASP A 69 -1.46 15.94 0.64
CA ASP A 69 -1.06 14.55 0.93
C ASP A 69 -1.41 13.61 -0.23
N TYR A 70 -0.84 12.40 -0.23
CA TYR A 70 -1.20 11.33 -1.15
C TYR A 70 -2.43 10.56 -0.65
N THR A 71 -3.40 10.41 -1.56
CA THR A 71 -4.59 9.60 -1.36
C THR A 71 -4.39 8.18 -1.93
N ASP A 72 -5.48 7.52 -2.37
CA ASP A 72 -5.44 6.19 -2.95
C ASP A 72 -5.04 6.19 -4.44
N HIS A 73 -5.32 5.07 -5.12
CA HIS A 73 -5.00 4.90 -6.54
C HIS A 73 -5.99 5.57 -7.51
N GLY A 74 -7.12 6.09 -7.00
CA GLY A 74 -8.23 6.68 -7.74
C GLY A 74 -8.78 5.80 -8.86
N THR A 75 -9.48 6.43 -9.80
CA THR A 75 -10.01 5.78 -11.01
C THR A 75 -9.11 5.95 -12.23
N GLU A 76 -8.29 7.00 -12.27
CA GLU A 76 -7.43 7.34 -13.40
C GLU A 76 -5.98 6.90 -13.16
N ARG A 77 -5.53 5.92 -13.95
CA ARG A 77 -4.25 5.22 -13.72
C ARG A 77 -3.02 6.08 -14.05
N ASP A 78 -3.19 7.20 -14.73
CA ASP A 78 -2.14 8.12 -15.17
C ASP A 78 -1.94 9.33 -14.25
N LEU A 79 -2.89 9.62 -13.34
CA LEU A 79 -2.79 10.78 -12.43
C LEU A 79 -1.86 10.58 -11.24
N GLY A 80 -1.67 9.35 -10.78
CA GLY A 80 -0.90 9.13 -9.55
C GLY A 80 0.61 9.18 -9.75
N ARG A 81 1.30 9.67 -8.74
CA ARG A 81 2.76 9.82 -8.71
C ARG A 81 3.38 8.68 -7.94
N ILE A 82 4.53 8.22 -8.40
CA ILE A 82 5.35 7.24 -7.67
C ILE A 82 6.13 8.02 -6.62
N TYR A 83 5.89 7.71 -5.35
CA TYR A 83 6.56 8.35 -4.21
C TYR A 83 7.35 7.35 -3.36
N GLY A 84 7.38 6.08 -3.76
CA GLY A 84 8.22 5.07 -3.12
C GLY A 84 8.33 3.78 -3.92
N ILE A 85 8.98 2.79 -3.32
CA ILE A 85 9.24 1.48 -3.92
C ILE A 85 9.34 0.40 -2.85
N VAL A 86 8.89 -0.80 -3.16
CA VAL A 86 9.15 -1.99 -2.33
C VAL A 86 10.60 -2.46 -2.55
N PRO A 87 11.41 -2.72 -1.52
CA PRO A 87 12.77 -3.21 -1.68
C PRO A 87 12.86 -4.63 -2.26
N GLU A 88 14.07 -5.03 -2.67
CA GLU A 88 14.35 -6.39 -3.16
C GLU A 88 13.91 -7.49 -2.18
N ASN A 89 14.17 -7.26 -0.88
CA ASN A 89 13.65 -8.09 0.20
C ASN A 89 12.55 -7.31 0.94
N PRO A 90 11.26 -7.59 0.65
CA PRO A 90 10.14 -6.83 1.20
C PRO A 90 9.89 -7.07 2.69
N ASN A 91 10.62 -7.99 3.35
CA ASN A 91 10.37 -8.38 4.74
C ASN A 91 8.87 -8.71 4.98
N PHE A 92 8.30 -9.52 4.08
CA PHE A 92 6.87 -9.81 4.07
C PHE A 92 6.41 -10.49 5.37
N ALA A 93 5.25 -10.08 5.89
CA ALA A 93 4.56 -10.78 6.98
C ALA A 93 3.04 -10.64 6.87
N TRP A 94 2.33 -11.62 7.44
CA TRP A 94 0.90 -11.51 7.73
C TRP A 94 0.72 -10.87 9.10
N GLU A 95 0.07 -9.72 9.17
CA GLU A 95 -0.08 -8.94 10.41
C GLU A 95 -1.55 -8.67 10.73
N THR A 96 -1.91 -8.83 12.01
CA THR A 96 -3.29 -8.58 12.48
C THR A 96 -3.48 -7.10 12.78
N HIS A 97 -4.52 -6.50 12.20
CA HIS A 97 -4.90 -5.11 12.45
C HIS A 97 -6.39 -5.02 12.81
N LEU A 98 -6.71 -4.13 13.73
CA LEU A 98 -8.09 -3.70 14.00
C LEU A 98 -8.45 -2.59 13.01
N ASP A 99 -9.45 -2.81 12.19
CA ASP A 99 -9.93 -1.76 11.30
C ASP A 99 -11.00 -0.88 11.96
N GLU A 100 -11.35 0.22 11.29
CA GLU A 100 -12.36 1.20 11.73
C GLU A 100 -13.75 0.61 12.01
N ASP A 101 -14.11 -0.51 11.37
CA ASP A 101 -15.37 -1.21 11.63
C ASP A 101 -15.32 -2.12 12.88
N GLY A 102 -14.21 -2.09 13.63
CA GLY A 102 -14.01 -2.89 14.84
C GLY A 102 -13.69 -4.35 14.59
N ILE A 103 -13.48 -4.77 13.33
CA ILE A 103 -13.14 -6.15 12.97
C ILE A 103 -11.62 -6.29 12.84
N GLN A 104 -11.06 -7.33 13.47
CA GLN A 104 -9.67 -7.72 13.27
C GLN A 104 -9.51 -8.48 11.96
N ARG A 105 -8.55 -8.04 11.13
CA ARG A 105 -8.21 -8.68 9.86
C ARG A 105 -6.71 -8.91 9.79
N VAL A 106 -6.32 -9.96 9.06
CA VAL A 106 -4.92 -10.32 8.83
C VAL A 106 -4.52 -9.79 7.44
N TYR A 107 -3.65 -8.79 7.42
CA TYR A 107 -3.17 -8.13 6.22
C TYR A 107 -1.83 -8.69 5.77
N ALA A 108 -1.65 -8.77 4.45
CA ALA A 108 -0.35 -8.87 3.81
C ALA A 108 0.38 -7.53 3.98
N CYS A 109 1.48 -7.57 4.72
CA CYS A 109 2.30 -6.40 5.03
C CYS A 109 3.74 -6.57 4.54
N CYS A 110 4.36 -5.46 4.13
CA CYS A 110 5.76 -5.44 3.73
C CYS A 110 6.42 -4.09 4.05
N ASP A 111 7.74 -4.07 3.99
CA ASP A 111 8.53 -2.85 4.06
C ASP A 111 8.47 -2.10 2.73
N VAL A 112 8.51 -0.77 2.80
CA VAL A 112 8.58 0.11 1.64
C VAL A 112 9.61 1.22 1.87
N TYR A 113 10.23 1.71 0.81
CA TYR A 113 11.11 2.89 0.84
C TYR A 113 10.40 4.06 0.17
N ILE A 114 10.28 5.15 0.91
CA ILE A 114 9.54 6.36 0.51
C ILE A 114 10.53 7.50 0.27
N PHE A 115 10.33 8.26 -0.82
CA PHE A 115 11.20 9.38 -1.24
C PHE A 115 10.92 10.67 -0.43
N THR A 116 11.06 10.60 0.89
CA THR A 116 10.70 11.69 1.83
C THR A 116 11.47 12.99 1.64
N ALA A 117 12.65 12.97 1.00
CA ALA A 117 13.36 14.20 0.66
C ALA A 117 12.81 14.91 -0.60
N ILE A 118 12.15 14.16 -1.49
CA ILE A 118 11.54 14.68 -2.72
C ILE A 118 10.10 15.11 -2.44
N TYR A 119 9.38 14.30 -1.67
CA TYR A 119 7.98 14.50 -1.32
C TYR A 119 7.87 14.60 0.21
N LYS A 120 7.82 15.84 0.71
CA LYS A 120 7.71 16.09 2.17
C LYS A 120 6.37 15.61 2.71
N GLU A 121 5.35 15.63 1.87
CA GLU A 121 4.02 15.12 2.12
C GLU A 121 3.98 13.60 2.33
N ALA A 122 5.00 12.87 1.86
CA ALA A 122 5.05 11.41 2.01
C ALA A 122 5.73 10.95 3.32
N ALA A 123 6.04 11.89 4.22
CA ALA A 123 6.79 11.67 5.46
C ALA A 123 5.87 11.53 6.69
#